data_AF-A0A160TSP3-F1
#
_entry.id   AF-A0A160TSP3-F1
#
_cell.length_a   1.000
_cell.length_b   1.000
_cell.length_c   1.000
_cell.angle_alpha   90.00
_cell.angle_beta   90.00
_cell.angle_gamma   90.00
#
_symmetry.space_group_name_H-M   'P 1'
#
loop_
_entity.id
_entity.type
_entity.pdbx_description
1 polymer ?
#
loop_
_entity_poly.entity_id
_entity_poly.type
_entity_poly.pdbx_seq_one_letter_code
_entity_poly.pdbx_strand_id
1 'polypeptide(L)' 'MLLLDEPTADLDQNAEIALARSLKALSAERTVLVVTHSRVLLQAADGVIALRSDGRIRAAGPAQEVLSKLSAAPVKQP' A
#
# COMPACT_ATOMS: atom_id res chain seq x y z
N MET A 1 -15.88 3.48 7.39
CA MET A 1 -14.86 3.02 6.42
C MET A 1 -14.32 4.24 5.68
N LEU A 2 -13.01 4.29 5.42
CA LEU A 2 -12.35 5.34 4.65
C LEU A 2 -11.67 4.70 3.43
N LEU A 3 -11.89 5.26 2.24
CA LEU A 3 -11.24 4.85 1.00
C LEU A 3 -10.49 6.04 0.42
N LEU A 4 -9.20 5.86 0.14
CA LEU A 4 -8.38 6.87 -0.51
C LEU A 4 -7.78 6.29 -1.80
N ASP A 5 -7.84 7.07 -2.87
CA ASP A 5 -7.19 6.75 -4.14
C ASP A 5 -6.03 7.73 -4.35
N GLU A 6 -4.81 7.18 -4.38
CA GLU A 6 -3.54 7.90 -4.50
C GLU A 6 -3.43 9.16 -3.61
N PRO A 7 -3.56 9.04 -2.27
CA PRO A 7 -3.57 10.21 -1.37
C PRO A 7 -2.20 10.86 -1.17
N THR A 8 -1.14 10.29 -1.74
CA THR A 8 0.23 10.80 -1.67
C THR A 8 0.63 11.64 -2.88
N ALA A 9 -0.31 11.90 -3.81
CA ALA A 9 -0.05 12.77 -4.95
C ALA A 9 0.54 14.11 -4.47
N ASP A 10 1.66 14.52 -5.07
CA ASP A 10 2.39 15.76 -4.79
C ASP A 10 2.92 15.92 -3.35
N LEU A 11 2.92 14.86 -2.53
CA LEU A 11 3.53 14.89 -1.20
C LEU A 11 5.03 14.61 -1.27
N ASP A 12 5.79 15.35 -0.46
CA ASP A 12 7.18 14.98 -0.17
C ASP A 12 7.25 13.77 0.79
N GLN A 13 8.44 13.21 0.94
CA GLN A 13 8.65 12.02 1.77
C GLN A 13 8.25 12.21 3.24
N ASN A 14 8.45 13.41 3.80
CA ASN A 14 8.10 13.68 5.20
C ASN A 14 6.58 13.74 5.38
N ALA A 15 5.89 14.38 4.42
CA ALA A 15 4.44 14.43 4.38
C ALA A 15 3.82 13.03 4.18
N GLU A 16 4.40 12.18 3.34
CA GLU A 16 3.96 10.78 3.22
C GLU A 16 4.07 10.01 4.53
N ILE A 17 5.18 10.18 5.27
CA ILE A 17 5.37 9.54 6.58
C ILE A 17 4.33 10.03 7.59
N ALA A 18 4.06 11.34 7.61
CA ALA A 18 3.04 11.92 8.49
C ALA A 18 1.62 11.41 8.15
N LEU A 19 1.31 11.31 6.86
CA LEU A 19 0.05 10.75 6.38
C LEU A 19 -0.07 9.27 6.77
N ALA A 20 0.97 8.46 6.55
CA ALA A 20 0.98 7.05 6.90
C ALA A 20 0.72 6.81 8.40
N ARG A 21 1.35 7.61 9.28
CA ARG A 21 1.10 7.55 10.73
C ARG A 21 -0.34 7.88 11.08
N SER A 22 -0.90 8.91 10.44
CA SER A 22 -2.29 9.34 10.66
C SER A 22 -3.28 8.26 10.22
N LEU A 23 -3.08 7.68 9.03
CA LEU A 23 -3.90 6.59 8.53
C LEU A 23 -3.80 5.33 9.40
N LYS A 24 -2.60 5.04 9.94
CA LYS A 24 -2.39 3.94 10.88
C LYS A 24 -3.12 4.14 12.21
N ALA A 25 -3.10 5.36 12.75
CA ALA A 25 -3.87 5.67 13.95
C ALA A 25 -5.38 5.52 13.69
N LEU A 26 -5.86 6.00 12.54
CA LEU A 26 -7.26 5.87 12.15
C LEU A 26 -7.70 4.42 11.93
N SER A 27 -6.79 3.53 11.52
CA SER A 27 -7.12 2.13 11.27
C SER A 27 -7.51 1.35 12.54
N ALA A 28 -7.18 1.88 13.72
CA ALA A 28 -7.57 1.30 15.00
C ALA A 28 -9.08 1.38 15.27
N GLU A 29 -9.77 2.38 14.70
CA GLU A 29 -11.19 2.62 14.94
C GLU A 29 -12.08 2.27 13.74
N ARG A 30 -11.51 2.21 12.54
CA ARG A 30 -12.25 1.98 11.29
C ARG A 30 -11.36 1.37 10.22
N THR A 31 -11.96 0.60 9.30
CA THR A 31 -11.26 0.13 8.11
C THR A 31 -10.83 1.30 7.22
N VAL A 32 -9.54 1.32 6.89
CA VAL A 32 -8.90 2.24 5.94
C VAL A 32 -8.41 1.42 4.75
N LEU A 33 -8.91 1.73 3.56
CA LEU A 33 -8.45 1.15 2.30
C LEU A 33 -7.75 2.24 1.49
N VAL A 34 -6.52 1.96 1.06
CA VAL A 34 -5.73 2.89 0.25
C VAL A 34 -5.32 2.19 -1.03
N VAL A 35 -5.61 2.82 -2.16
CA VAL A 35 -5.03 2.47 -3.45
C VAL A 35 -3.82 3.38 -3.64
N THR A 36 -2.62 2.80 -3.65
CA THR A 36 -1.40 3.58 -3.85
C THR A 36 -0.24 2.74 -4.37
N HIS A 37 0.72 3.41 -5.00
CA HIS A 37 2.05 2.88 -5.29
C HIS A 37 3.14 3.37 -4.31
N SER A 38 2.81 4.22 -3.31
CA SER A 38 3.79 4.71 -2.33
C SER A 38 4.29 3.58 -1.43
N ARG A 39 5.61 3.38 -1.42
CA ARG A 39 6.27 2.40 -0.54
C ARG A 39 6.09 2.74 0.94
N VAL A 40 6.01 4.02 1.29
CA VAL A 40 5.86 4.47 2.69
C VAL A 40 4.51 3.99 3.24
N LEU A 41 3.43 4.20 2.49
CA LEU A 41 2.09 3.76 2.89
C LEU A 41 1.94 2.25 2.84
N LEU A 42 2.49 1.59 1.81
CA LEU A 42 2.48 0.13 1.70
C LEU A 42 3.18 -0.55 2.89
N GLN A 43 4.28 0.02 3.39
CA GLN A 43 4.99 -0.49 4.56
C GLN A 43 4.25 -0.27 5.89
N ALA A 44 3.41 0.77 5.97
CA ALA A 44 2.62 1.07 7.17
C ALA A 44 1.31 0.25 7.26
N ALA A 45 0.86 -0.31 6.14
CA ALA A 45 -0.38 -1.07 6.06
C ALA A 45 -0.33 -2.40 6.85
N ASP A 46 -1.48 -2.84 7.36
CA ASP A 46 -1.62 -4.16 8.00
C ASP A 46 -1.57 -5.31 6.96
N GLY A 47 -2.14 -5.08 5.78
CA GLY A 47 -2.16 -6.03 4.67
C GLY A 47 -2.08 -5.31 3.33
N VAL A 48 -1.64 -6.04 2.30
CA VAL A 48 -1.51 -5.53 0.94
C VAL A 48 -2.19 -6.50 -0.02
N ILE A 49 -2.95 -5.94 -0.97
CA ILE A 49 -3.47 -6.66 -2.12
C ILE A 49 -2.76 -6.09 -3.35
N ALA A 50 -1.93 -6.92 -3.97
CA ALA A 50 -1.25 -6.56 -5.21
C ALA A 50 -2.10 -7.02 -6.40
N LEU A 51 -2.40 -6.09 -7.31
CA LEU A 51 -3.13 -6.38 -8.54
C LEU A 51 -2.17 -6.58 -9.72
N ARG A 52 -2.60 -7.40 -10.67
CA ARG A 52 -2.01 -7.50 -12.00
C ARG A 52 -2.60 -6.42 -12.92
N SER A 53 -1.97 -6.20 -14.06
CA SER A 53 -2.49 -5.29 -15.11
C SER A 53 -3.84 -5.73 -15.68
N ASP A 54 -4.19 -7.02 -15.61
CA ASP A 54 -5.51 -7.55 -16.00
C ASP A 54 -6.57 -7.45 -14.88
N GLY A 55 -6.30 -6.68 -13.82
CA GLY A 55 -7.22 -6.45 -12.70
C GLY A 55 -7.36 -7.63 -11.73
N ARG A 56 -6.65 -8.74 -11.97
CA ARG A 56 -6.67 -9.92 -11.09
C ARG A 56 -5.72 -9.76 -9.91
N ILE A 57 -6.05 -10.41 -8.78
CA ILE A 57 -5.16 -10.45 -7.62
C ILE A 57 -3.90 -11.25 -7.98
N ARG A 58 -2.74 -10.59 -7.87
CA ARG A 58 -1.42 -11.21 -7.97
C ARG A 58 -1.02 -11.86 -6.63
N ALA A 59 -1.26 -11.16 -5.53
CA ALA A 59 -0.96 -11.59 -4.17
C ALA A 59 -1.82 -10.82 -3.17
N ALA A 60 -2.14 -11.43 -2.04
CA ALA A 60 -2.82 -10.79 -0.93
C ALA A 60 -2.36 -11.40 0.40
N GLY A 61 -2.25 -10.60 1.45
CA GLY A 61 -1.79 -11.06 2.76
C GLY A 61 -1.18 -9.94 3.60
N PRO A 62 -0.49 -10.27 4.71
CA PRO A 62 0.24 -9.31 5.52
C PRO A 62 1.23 -8.50 4.67
N ALA A 63 1.33 -7.20 4.94
CA ALA A 63 2.11 -6.29 4.10
C ALA A 63 3.57 -6.77 3.92
N GLN A 64 4.22 -7.18 5.02
CA GLN A 64 5.59 -7.70 5.01
C GLN A 64 5.76 -8.88 4.03
N GLU A 65 4.87 -9.87 4.11
CA GLU A 65 4.95 -11.08 3.28
C GLU A 65 4.72 -10.80 1.80
N VAL A 66 3.73 -9.96 1.49
CA VAL A 66 3.39 -9.61 0.11
C VAL A 66 4.51 -8.77 -0.51
N LEU A 67 5.02 -7.77 0.21
CA LEU A 67 6.10 -6.92 -0.28
C LEU A 67 7.39 -7.70 -0.52
N SER A 68 7.76 -8.64 0.35
CA SER A 68 8.93 -9.50 0.14
C SER A 68 8.81 -10.38 -1.11
N LYS A 69 7.61 -10.92 -1.39
CA LYS A 69 7.34 -11.72 -2.60
C LYS A 69 7.42 -10.87 -3.88
N LEU A 70 7.03 -9.60 -3.80
CA LEU A 70 7.09 -8.67 -4.93
C LEU A 70 8.51 -8.21 -5.24
N SER A 71 9.37 -8.03 -4.22
CA SER A 71 10.78 -7.67 -4.41
C SER A 71 11.66 -8.81 -4.90
N ALA A 72 11.29 -10.07 -4.63
CA ALA A 72 12.07 -11.25 -5.01
C ALA A 72 11.76 -11.79 -6.42
N ALA A 73 10.70 -11.31 -7.07
CA ALA A 73 10.35 -11.73 -8.42
C ALA A 73 11.14 -10.91 -9.46
N PRO A 74 11.93 -11.54 -10.37
CA PRO A 74 12.56 -10.80 -11.45
C PRO A 74 11.48 -10.16 -12.32
N VAL A 75 11.59 -8.86 -12.52
CA VAL A 75 10.77 -8.10 -13.46
C VAL A 75 11.14 -8.58 -14.87
N LYS A 76 10.44 -9.60 -15.38
CA LYS A 76 10.38 -9.84 -16.83
C LYS A 76 9.47 -8.77 -17.41
N GLN A 77 10.07 -7.65 -17.81
CA GLN A 77 9.45 -6.69 -18.73
C GLN A 77 9.37 -7.34 -20.13
N PRO A 78 8.23 -7.23 -20.84
CA PRO A 78 8.14 -7.59 -22.25
C PRO A 78 8.96 -6.63 -23.14
#